data_AF-A0A0B6ZWC4-F1
#
_entry.id   AF-A0A0B6ZWC4-F1
#
_cell.length_a   1.000
_cell.length_b   1.000
_cell.length_c   1.000
_cell.angle_alpha   90.00
_cell.angle_beta   90.00
_cell.angle_gamma   90.00
#
_symmetry.space_group_name_H-M   'P 1'
#
loop_
_entity.id
_entity.type
_entity.pdbx_description
1 polymer ?
#
loop_
_entity_poly.entity_id
_entity_poly.type
_entity_poly.pdbx_seq_one_letter_code
_entity_poly.pdbx_strand_id
1 'polypeptide(L)'
;FIICFLDDGEGMDAGETASIVTFGKSNKISDDLHQIGMYGNGLKSGSMRIGNDLMLFTKKGDTRSCLFLSRTFHEEENIEEVIV
;
A
#
# COMPACT_ATOMS: atom_id res chain seq x y z
N PHE A 1 -9.21 7.30 -15.93
CA PHE A 1 -8.48 8.44 -15.35
C PHE A 1 -7.57 7.92 -14.25
N ILE A 2 -6.41 8.55 -14.03
CA ILE A 2 -5.45 8.16 -12.98
C ILE A 2 -5.31 9.33 -12.01
N ILE A 3 -5.32 9.06 -10.71
CA ILE A 3 -5.00 10.04 -9.66
C ILE A 3 -3.63 9.67 -9.09
N CYS A 4 -2.67 10.58 -9.19
CA CYS A 4 -1.30 10.35 -8.74
C CYS A 4 -1.04 11.08 -7.43
N PHE A 5 -0.44 10.36 -6.48
CA PHE A 5 0.13 10.92 -5.26
C PHE A 5 1.63 10.71 -5.32
N LEU A 6 2.39 11.81 -5.21
CA LEU A 6 3.84 11.79 -5.22
C LEU A 6 4.32 12.55 -3.99
N ASP A 7 5.17 11.90 -3.21
CA ASP A 7 5.88 12.48 -2.09
C ASP A 7 7.39 12.26 -2.22
N ASP A 8 8.17 13.03 -1.47
CA ASP A 8 9.62 12.98 -1.35
C ASP A 8 10.06 12.43 0.02
N GLY A 9 9.22 11.60 0.65
CA GLY A 9 9.51 10.97 1.94
C GLY A 9 10.59 9.89 1.86
N GLU A 10 10.78 9.17 2.97
CA GLU A 10 11.83 8.15 3.10
C GLU A 10 11.60 6.90 2.22
N GLY A 11 10.38 6.72 1.72
CA GLY A 11 9.96 5.53 1.00
C GLY A 11 9.98 4.26 1.86
N MET A 12 9.95 3.10 1.21
CA MET A 12 9.89 1.78 1.85
C MET A 12 10.87 0.82 1.19
N ASP A 13 11.48 -0.04 2.00
CA ASP A 13 12.18 -1.22 1.50
C ASP A 13 11.18 -2.32 1.08
N ALA A 14 11.69 -3.44 0.58
CA ALA A 14 10.85 -4.55 0.12
C ALA A 14 10.00 -5.19 1.24
N GLY A 15 10.53 -5.30 2.46
CA GLY A 15 9.83 -5.88 3.60
C GLY A 15 8.74 -4.94 4.15
N GLU A 16 9.04 -3.65 4.21
CA GLU A 16 8.08 -2.60 4.55
C GLU A 16 6.95 -2.55 3.51
N THR A 17 7.29 -2.62 2.22
CA THR A 17 6.30 -2.66 1.12
C THR A 17 5.41 -3.89 1.21
N ALA A 18 5.97 -5.08 1.42
CA ALA A 18 5.19 -6.31 1.58
C ALA A 18 4.25 -6.25 2.79
N SER A 19 4.66 -5.57 3.87
CA SER A 19 3.83 -5.39 5.06
C SER A 19 2.56 -4.58 4.82
N ILE A 20 2.52 -3.80 3.74
CA ILE A 20 1.32 -3.08 3.32
C ILE A 20 0.19 -4.06 3.06
N VAL A 21 0.41 -5.26 2.51
CA VAL A 21 -0.72 -6.17 2.20
C VAL A 21 -1.42 -6.68 3.46
N THR A 22 -0.70 -6.73 4.59
CA THR A 22 -1.25 -7.18 5.87
C THR A 22 -2.22 -6.15 6.45
N PHE A 23 -3.48 -6.52 6.61
CA PHE A 23 -4.48 -5.69 7.30
C PHE A 23 -4.15 -5.53 8.78
N GLY A 24 -4.32 -4.33 9.32
CA GLY A 24 -4.10 -4.06 10.74
C GLY A 24 -2.63 -3.95 11.19
N LYS A 25 -1.65 -4.25 10.33
CA LYS A 25 -0.23 -4.10 10.69
C LYS A 25 0.19 -2.63 10.62
N SER A 26 0.65 -2.08 11.73
CA SER A 26 1.28 -0.77 11.80
C SER A 26 2.43 -0.79 12.79
N ASN A 27 3.64 -0.49 12.32
CA ASN A 27 4.81 -0.30 13.18
C ASN A 27 4.84 1.10 13.82
N LYS A 28 3.81 1.92 13.57
CA LYS A 28 3.74 3.32 14.05
C LYS A 28 3.28 3.43 15.50
N ILE A 29 2.89 2.32 16.11
CA ILE A 29 2.36 2.25 17.48
C ILE A 29 3.49 2.28 18.53
N SER A 30 4.73 1.92 18.16
CA SER A 30 5.81 1.71 19.13
C SER A 30 6.69 2.91 19.44
N ASP A 31 6.84 3.90 18.53
CA ASP A 31 7.99 4.82 18.63
C ASP A 31 7.66 6.32 18.64
N ASP A 32 6.44 6.76 18.28
CA ASP A 32 6.12 8.19 18.29
C ASP A 32 4.60 8.47 18.35
N LEU A 33 4.16 9.17 19.41
CA LEU A 33 2.75 9.59 19.62
C LEU A 33 2.23 10.58 18.56
N HIS A 34 3.10 11.07 17.67
CA HIS A 34 2.75 12.09 16.69
C HIS A 34 2.34 11.56 15.30
N GLN A 35 2.29 10.24 15.10
CA GLN A 35 1.94 9.67 13.79
C GLN A 35 0.43 9.43 13.62
N ILE A 36 -0.14 9.89 12.50
CA ILE A 36 -1.57 9.75 12.19
C ILE A 36 -1.96 8.28 11.91
N GLY A 37 -1.05 7.50 11.31
CA GLY A 37 -1.33 6.17 10.76
C GLY A 37 -1.34 5.04 11.78
N MET A 38 -2.42 4.88 12.55
CA MET A 38 -2.46 3.89 13.65
C MET A 38 -2.98 2.51 13.23
N TYR A 39 -3.96 2.45 12.32
CA TYR A 39 -4.72 1.21 12.09
C TYR A 39 -4.18 0.32 10.97
N GLY A 40 -3.15 0.75 10.24
CA GLY A 40 -2.62 -0.02 9.11
C GLY A 40 -3.60 -0.23 7.95
N ASN A 41 -4.72 0.50 7.88
CA ASN A 41 -5.80 0.25 6.90
C ASN A 41 -6.05 1.39 5.91
N GLY A 42 -5.58 2.60 6.20
CA GLY A 42 -5.96 3.82 5.46
C GLY A 42 -5.64 3.76 3.96
N LEU A 43 -4.48 3.22 3.58
CA LEU A 43 -4.11 3.10 2.16
C LEU A 43 -5.07 2.18 1.40
N LYS A 44 -5.44 1.02 1.97
CA LYS A 44 -6.31 0.05 1.31
C LYS A 44 -7.73 0.56 1.20
N SER A 45 -8.29 1.02 2.33
CA SER A 45 -9.67 1.52 2.35
C SER A 45 -9.83 2.78 1.50
N GLY A 46 -8.86 3.69 1.54
CA GLY A 46 -8.87 4.92 0.75
C GLY A 46 -8.71 4.66 -0.75
N SER A 47 -7.70 3.89 -1.15
CA SER A 47 -7.45 3.60 -2.57
C SER A 47 -8.60 2.83 -3.20
N MET A 48 -9.09 1.77 -2.56
CA MET A 48 -10.22 0.96 -3.08
C MET A 48 -11.55 1.71 -3.05
N ARG A 49 -11.68 2.78 -2.26
CA ARG A 49 -12.85 3.67 -2.31
C ARG A 49 -12.80 4.62 -3.51
N ILE A 50 -11.61 5.03 -3.95
CA ILE A 50 -11.41 6.01 -5.03
C ILE A 50 -11.31 5.32 -6.40
N GLY A 51 -10.65 4.15 -6.47
CA GLY A 51 -10.41 3.42 -7.71
C GLY A 51 -10.50 1.90 -7.55
N ASN A 52 -10.52 1.19 -8.67
CA ASN A 52 -10.53 -0.26 -8.71
C ASN A 52 -9.14 -0.85 -8.46
N ASP A 53 -8.10 -0.15 -8.89
CA ASP A 53 -6.72 -0.61 -8.84
C ASP A 53 -5.81 0.45 -8.21
N LEU A 54 -4.78 -0.01 -7.51
CA LEU A 54 -3.72 0.80 -6.92
C LEU A 54 -2.37 0.24 -7.37
N MET A 55 -1.54 1.10 -7.94
CA MET A 55 -0.13 0.81 -8.19
C MET A 55 0.71 1.76 -7.34
N LEU A 56 1.56 1.20 -6.47
CA LEU A 56 2.46 1.94 -5.60
C LEU A 56 3.89 1.68 -6.03
N PHE A 57 4.62 2.76 -6.30
CA PHE A 57 6.05 2.74 -6.50
C PHE A 57 6.73 3.39 -5.30
N THR A 58 7.80 2.79 -4.81
CA THR A 58 8.55 3.33 -3.69
C THR A 58 10.03 3.04 -3.82
N LYS A 59 10.85 3.92 -3.24
CA LYS A 59 12.31 3.81 -3.23
C LYS A 59 12.81 4.14 -1.84
N LYS A 60 13.67 3.27 -1.28
CA LYS A 60 14.41 3.51 -0.04
C LYS A 60 15.85 3.08 -0.23
N GLY A 61 16.78 4.05 -0.16
CA GLY A 61 18.17 3.82 -0.56
C GLY A 61 18.28 3.37 -2.02
N ASP A 62 18.92 2.23 -2.25
CA ASP A 62 19.09 1.62 -3.59
C ASP A 62 17.96 0.66 -3.99
N THR A 63 17.06 0.33 -3.05
CA THR A 63 15.93 -0.56 -3.30
C THR A 63 14.78 0.20 -3.94
N ARG A 64 14.20 -0.37 -4.99
CA ARG A 64 12.95 0.08 -5.60
C ARG A 64 11.94 -1.06 -5.57
N SER A 65 10.75 -0.78 -5.07
CA SER A 65 9.67 -1.77 -4.96
C SER A 65 8.43 -1.27 -5.68
N CYS A 66 7.66 -2.20 -6.22
CA CYS A 66 6.33 -1.97 -6.78
C CYS A 66 5.34 -2.88 -6.07
N LEU A 67 4.18 -2.33 -5.70
CA LEU A 67 3.05 -3.08 -5.17
C LEU A 67 1.84 -2.80 -6.07
N PHE A 68 1.14 -3.86 -6.48
CA PHE A 68 -0.03 -3.74 -7.33
C PHE A 68 -1.24 -4.45 -6.72
N LEU A 69 -2.24 -3.67 -6.32
CA LEU A 69 -3.50 -4.18 -5.81
C LEU A 69 -4.58 -3.90 -6.86
N SER A 70 -4.93 -4.90 -7.67
CA SER A 70 -5.86 -4.74 -8.78
C SER A 70 -7.11 -5.58 -8.61
N ARG A 71 -8.26 -4.95 -8.33
CA ARG A 71 -9.54 -5.69 -8.34
C ARG A 71 -9.91 -6.14 -9.75
N THR A 72 -9.54 -5.36 -10.77
CA THR A 72 -9.80 -5.72 -12.16
C THR A 72 -9.12 -7.04 -12.52
N PHE A 73 -7.86 -7.23 -12.16
CA PHE A 73 -7.17 -8.51 -12.37
C PHE A 73 -7.88 -9.68 -11.68
N HIS A 74 -8.31 -9.51 -10.43
CA HIS A 74 -9.00 -10.56 -9.69
C HIS A 74 -10.36 -10.90 -10.29
N GLU A 75 -11.12 -9.89 -10.72
CA GLU A 75 -12.43 -10.06 -11.35
C GLU A 75 -12.31 -10.75 -12.72
N GLU A 76 -11.33 -10.39 -13.54
CA GLU A 76 -11.11 -10.98 -14.86
C GLU A 76 -10.65 -12.45 -14.76
N GLU A 77 -9.78 -12.76 -13.79
CA GLU A 77 -9.25 -14.11 -13.58
C GLU A 77 -10.09 -14.97 -12.61
N ASN A 78 -11.19 -14.43 -12.07
CA ASN A 78 -12.08 -15.09 -11.09
C ASN A 78 -11.35 -15.57 -9.82
N ILE A 79 -10.51 -14.71 -9.25
CA ILE A 79 -9.72 -14.99 -8.04
C ILE A 79 -10.49 -14.50 -6.80
N GLU A 80 -10.80 -15.40 -5.86
CA GLU A 80 -11.48 -15.07 -4.60
C GLU A 80 -10.51 -14.59 -3.49
N GLU A 81 -9.25 -15.02 -3.56
CA GLU A 81 -8.19 -14.62 -2.62
C GLU A 81 -7.60 -13.25 -3.00
N VAL A 82 -6.94 -12.57 -2.07
CA VAL A 82 -6.22 -11.31 -2.37
C VAL A 82 -4.76 -11.63 -2.66
N ILE A 83 -4.38 -11.53 -3.94
CA ILE A 83 -3.00 -11.68 -4.43
C ILE A 83 -2.43 -10.31 -4.76
N VAL A 84 -1.19 -10.06 -4.34
CA VAL A 84 -0.50 -8.76 -4.51
C VAL A 84 0.94 -8.98 -4.96
#